data_AF-A0A0Q8QLX7-F1
#
_entry.id   AF-A0A0Q8QLX7-F1
#
_cell.length_a   1.000
_cell.length_b   1.000
_cell.length_c   1.000
_cell.angle_alpha   90.00
_cell.angle_beta   90.00
_cell.angle_gamma   90.00
#
_symmetry.space_group_name_H-M   'P 1'
#
loop_
_entity.id
_entity.type
_entity.pdbx_description
1 polymer ?
#
loop_
_entity_poly.entity_id
_entity_poly.type
_entity_poly.pdbx_seq_one_letter_code
_entity_poly.pdbx_strand_id
1 'polypeptide(L)'
;MRTPIILSLMAAVAAPSIAQAQSLGEARQSQREVREERRDLREAQMYGDRRDVREARRDLRDARHEARDDWRDYRKAHRDVYRRPAYVGPRGYVYRPVTIGYRFQPHYYSARYVISDPYRYRLPRPTGYNRWVRYGNDAVLVNIRTGRVLEVHNGFFW
;
A
#
# COMPACT_ATOMS: atom_id res chain seq x y z
N MET A 1 11.50 62.51 -14.32
CA MET A 1 10.40 61.88 -13.56
C MET A 1 10.83 60.45 -13.27
N ARG A 2 11.18 60.13 -12.01
CA ARG A 2 11.71 58.82 -11.62
C ARG A 2 10.55 57.99 -11.05
N THR A 3 10.28 56.85 -11.67
CA THR A 3 9.26 55.87 -11.28
C THR A 3 9.68 55.13 -10.00
N PRO A 4 8.80 54.93 -9.00
CA PRO A 4 9.04 53.94 -7.96
C PRO A 4 8.60 52.55 -8.44
N ILE A 5 9.53 51.60 -8.41
CA ILE A 5 9.24 50.17 -8.55
C ILE A 5 8.57 49.72 -7.25
N ILE A 6 7.32 49.26 -7.34
CA ILE A 6 6.57 48.71 -6.21
C ILE A 6 7.16 47.35 -5.86
N LEU A 7 7.75 47.30 -4.67
CA LEU A 7 8.22 46.12 -3.97
C LEU A 7 7.02 45.40 -3.33
N SER A 8 7.05 44.07 -3.42
CA SER A 8 6.43 43.10 -2.50
C SER A 8 4.90 42.97 -2.44
N LEU A 9 4.45 41.76 -2.77
CA LEU A 9 3.78 40.95 -1.74
C LEU A 9 4.22 39.49 -1.94
N MET A 10 5.07 39.01 -1.03
CA MET A 10 5.26 37.59 -0.82
C MET A 10 3.91 37.00 -0.41
N ALA A 11 3.24 36.33 -1.34
CA ALA A 11 2.18 35.40 -0.98
C ALA A 11 2.88 34.18 -0.35
N ALA A 12 2.97 34.17 0.98
CA ALA A 12 3.20 32.95 1.72
C ALA A 12 1.97 32.06 1.55
N VAL A 13 1.88 31.41 0.38
CA VAL A 13 0.96 30.30 0.18
C VAL A 13 1.46 29.24 1.15
N ALA A 14 0.63 28.88 2.12
CA ALA A 14 0.81 27.68 2.93
C ALA A 14 0.84 26.48 1.99
N ALA A 15 2.01 26.21 1.41
CA ALA A 15 2.24 25.03 0.62
C ALA A 15 1.98 23.85 1.55
N PRO A 16 1.15 22.85 1.18
CA PRO A 16 1.27 21.55 1.81
C PRO A 16 2.75 21.19 1.72
N SER A 17 3.40 21.12 2.89
CA SER A 17 4.84 21.05 3.04
C SER A 17 5.45 20.09 2.02
N ILE A 18 6.47 20.52 1.29
CA ILE A 18 7.14 19.80 0.19
C ILE A 18 7.47 18.32 0.55
N ALA A 19 7.67 18.01 1.84
CA ALA A 19 7.83 16.66 2.38
C ALA A 19 6.65 15.68 2.08
N GLN A 20 5.42 16.17 1.92
CA GLN A 20 4.24 15.34 1.63
C GLN A 20 4.21 14.84 0.18
N ALA A 21 4.73 15.65 -0.76
CA ALA A 21 4.85 15.27 -2.16
C ALA A 21 6.01 14.29 -2.37
N GLN A 22 7.12 14.47 -1.64
CA GLN A 22 8.26 13.55 -1.63
C GLN A 22 7.85 12.16 -1.11
N SER A 23 7.25 12.08 0.08
CA SER A 23 6.83 10.80 0.66
C SER A 23 5.77 10.04 -0.16
N LEU A 24 4.91 10.74 -0.91
CA LEU A 24 3.97 10.08 -1.84
C LEU A 24 4.68 9.51 -3.06
N GLY A 25 5.68 10.23 -3.58
CA GLY A 25 6.51 9.80 -4.71
C GLY A 25 7.33 8.58 -4.34
N GLU A 26 8.05 8.66 -3.23
CA GLU A 26 8.88 7.60 -2.64
C GLU A 26 8.07 6.32 -2.43
N ALA A 27 6.98 6.37 -1.66
CA ALA A 27 6.16 5.19 -1.41
C ALA A 27 5.60 4.53 -2.70
N ARG A 28 5.38 5.30 -3.77
CA ARG A 28 4.96 4.74 -5.07
C ARG A 28 6.13 4.18 -5.87
N GLN A 29 7.30 4.79 -5.78
CA GLN A 29 8.52 4.35 -6.44
C GLN A 29 8.99 3.02 -5.86
N SER A 30 9.11 2.92 -4.54
CA SER A 30 9.54 1.69 -3.85
C SER A 30 8.57 0.53 -4.11
N GLN A 31 7.27 0.82 -4.27
CA GLN A 31 6.28 -0.20 -4.69
C GLN A 31 6.44 -0.66 -6.15
N ARG A 32 7.00 0.16 -7.05
CA ARG A 32 7.34 -0.26 -8.41
C ARG A 32 8.60 -1.12 -8.40
N GLU A 33 9.61 -0.68 -7.66
CA GLU A 33 10.88 -1.40 -7.49
C GLU A 33 10.65 -2.83 -6.97
N VAL A 34 9.81 -3.01 -5.95
CA VAL A 34 9.42 -4.36 -5.49
C VAL A 34 8.83 -5.24 -6.59
N ARG A 35 8.14 -4.68 -7.59
CA ARG A 35 7.59 -5.46 -8.73
C ARG A 35 8.66 -5.79 -9.76
N GLU A 36 9.57 -4.86 -10.00
CA GLU A 36 10.74 -5.03 -10.87
C GLU A 36 11.64 -6.13 -10.30
N GLU A 37 12.02 -6.03 -9.03
CA GLU A 37 12.81 -7.06 -8.33
C GLU A 37 12.13 -8.45 -8.31
N ARG A 38 10.79 -8.48 -8.23
CA ARG A 38 10.05 -9.75 -8.36
C ARG A 38 10.15 -10.34 -9.77
N ARG A 39 10.24 -9.50 -10.80
CA ARG A 39 10.42 -9.93 -12.18
C ARG A 39 11.85 -10.43 -12.38
N ASP A 40 12.83 -9.73 -11.83
CA ASP A 40 14.24 -10.07 -11.96
C ASP A 40 14.55 -11.37 -11.22
N LEU A 41 13.96 -11.56 -10.03
CA LEU A 41 14.02 -12.85 -9.35
C LEU A 41 13.44 -14.00 -10.19
N ARG A 42 12.31 -13.79 -10.87
CA ARG A 42 11.74 -14.83 -11.74
C ARG A 42 12.63 -15.11 -12.94
N GLU A 43 13.23 -14.07 -13.52
CA GLU A 43 14.15 -14.19 -14.65
C GLU A 43 15.42 -14.95 -14.25
N ALA A 44 16.05 -14.57 -13.13
CA ALA A 44 17.18 -15.29 -12.55
C ALA A 44 16.84 -16.76 -12.24
N GLN A 45 15.61 -17.05 -11.79
CA GLN A 45 15.17 -18.43 -11.56
C GLN A 45 15.00 -19.25 -12.85
N MET A 46 14.73 -18.61 -13.99
CA MET A 46 14.56 -19.32 -15.27
C MET A 46 15.86 -19.45 -16.07
N TYR A 47 16.72 -18.42 -16.04
CA TYR A 47 17.88 -18.33 -16.93
C TYR A 47 19.22 -18.12 -16.21
N GLY A 48 19.19 -17.77 -14.91
CA GLY A 48 20.39 -17.45 -14.14
C GLY A 48 20.99 -18.65 -13.39
N ASP A 49 22.11 -18.39 -12.72
CA ASP A 49 22.79 -19.37 -11.88
C ASP A 49 22.40 -19.26 -10.37
N ARG A 50 23.04 -20.07 -9.53
CA ARG A 50 22.78 -20.07 -8.07
C ARG A 50 23.17 -18.76 -7.38
N ARG A 51 24.12 -18.00 -7.92
CA ARG A 51 24.55 -16.70 -7.42
C ARG A 51 23.54 -15.64 -7.82
N ASP A 52 23.11 -15.60 -9.08
CA ASP A 52 22.12 -14.64 -9.58
C ASP A 52 20.80 -14.72 -8.80
N VAL A 53 20.31 -15.95 -8.57
CA VAL A 53 19.09 -16.16 -7.77
C VAL A 53 19.27 -15.71 -6.32
N ARG A 54 20.48 -15.83 -5.75
CA ARG A 54 20.74 -15.37 -4.38
C ARG A 54 20.79 -13.85 -4.28
N GLU A 55 21.37 -13.20 -5.29
CA GLU A 55 21.44 -11.74 -5.41
C GLU A 55 20.04 -11.15 -5.58
N ALA A 56 19.29 -11.58 -6.61
CA ALA A 56 17.92 -11.12 -6.83
C ALA A 56 16.97 -11.38 -5.65
N ARG A 57 17.23 -12.42 -4.83
CA ARG A 57 16.49 -12.64 -3.57
C ARG A 57 16.81 -11.61 -2.50
N ARG A 58 18.07 -11.19 -2.41
CA ARG A 58 18.52 -10.14 -1.48
C ARG A 58 17.94 -8.80 -1.91
N ASP A 59 18.05 -8.45 -3.17
CA ASP A 59 17.57 -7.17 -3.71
C ASP A 59 16.05 -7.06 -3.52
N LEU A 60 15.30 -8.11 -3.86
CA LEU A 60 13.87 -8.18 -3.57
C LEU A 60 13.54 -8.06 -2.08
N ARG A 61 14.38 -8.60 -1.19
CA ARG A 61 14.15 -8.49 0.25
C ARG A 61 14.35 -7.04 0.70
N ASP A 62 15.39 -6.39 0.22
CA ASP A 62 15.76 -5.05 0.64
C ASP A 62 14.76 -4.02 0.07
N ALA A 63 14.40 -4.10 -1.21
CA ALA A 63 13.33 -3.31 -1.81
C ALA A 63 11.98 -3.47 -1.07
N ARG A 64 11.66 -4.68 -0.57
CA ARG A 64 10.45 -4.90 0.24
C ARG A 64 10.50 -4.22 1.60
N HIS A 65 11.68 -4.15 2.22
CA HIS A 65 11.84 -3.46 3.50
C HIS A 65 11.68 -1.96 3.31
N GLU A 66 12.34 -1.39 2.31
CA GLU A 66 12.24 0.04 1.97
C GLU A 66 10.80 0.43 1.61
N ALA A 67 10.15 -0.30 0.70
CA ALA A 67 8.75 -0.02 0.34
C ALA A 67 7.78 -0.14 1.52
N ARG A 68 8.10 -0.97 2.51
CA ARG A 68 7.30 -1.08 3.73
C ARG A 68 7.52 0.14 4.64
N ASP A 69 8.76 0.59 4.78
CA ASP A 69 9.13 1.71 5.62
C ASP A 69 8.58 3.03 5.06
N ASP A 70 8.79 3.30 3.77
CA ASP A 70 8.26 4.50 3.10
C ASP A 70 6.74 4.55 3.20
N TRP A 71 6.08 3.40 3.01
CA TRP A 71 4.63 3.36 3.09
C TRP A 71 4.15 3.58 4.52
N ARG A 72 4.81 2.99 5.52
CA ARG A 72 4.50 3.23 6.94
C ARG A 72 4.61 4.72 7.26
N ASP A 73 5.69 5.36 6.83
CA ASP A 73 5.97 6.76 7.14
C ASP A 73 4.97 7.67 6.41
N TYR A 74 4.64 7.35 5.16
CA TYR A 74 3.54 7.99 4.44
C TYR A 74 2.20 7.88 5.18
N ARG A 75 1.83 6.68 5.66
CA ARG A 75 0.58 6.49 6.43
C ARG A 75 0.57 7.28 7.73
N LYS A 76 1.72 7.40 8.39
CA LYS A 76 1.87 8.16 9.63
C LYS A 76 1.70 9.66 9.37
N ALA A 77 2.28 10.17 8.29
CA ALA A 77 2.12 11.57 7.88
C ALA A 77 0.69 11.90 7.42
N HIS A 78 -0.04 10.93 6.85
CA HIS A 78 -1.41 11.10 6.32
C HIS A 78 -2.44 10.35 7.16
N ARG A 79 -2.30 10.40 8.49
CA ARG A 79 -3.07 9.56 9.42
C ARG A 79 -4.58 9.75 9.30
N ASP A 80 -5.02 10.94 8.94
CA ASP A 80 -6.41 11.30 8.68
C ASP A 80 -7.04 10.45 7.56
N VAL A 81 -6.28 10.14 6.50
CA VAL A 81 -6.76 9.32 5.38
C VAL A 81 -6.96 7.86 5.81
N TYR A 82 -6.10 7.35 6.69
CA TYR A 82 -6.11 5.96 7.15
C TYR A 82 -6.96 5.73 8.40
N ARG A 83 -7.41 6.79 9.06
CA ARG A 83 -8.33 6.70 10.19
C ARG A 83 -9.71 6.27 9.71
N ARG A 84 -10.24 5.20 10.27
CA ARG A 84 -11.57 4.70 9.92
C ARG A 84 -12.43 4.52 11.15
N PRO A 85 -13.78 4.56 11.01
CA PRO A 85 -14.66 4.12 12.08
C PRO A 85 -14.31 2.69 12.51
N ALA A 86 -14.67 2.36 13.76
CA ALA A 86 -14.49 1.03 14.33
C ALA A 86 -14.99 -0.04 13.35
N TYR A 87 -14.24 -1.13 13.24
CA TYR A 87 -14.62 -2.21 12.34
C TYR A 87 -15.84 -2.96 12.88
N VAL A 88 -16.92 -2.96 12.11
CA VAL A 88 -18.11 -3.77 12.40
C VAL A 88 -18.07 -5.00 11.51
N GLY A 89 -17.63 -6.11 12.07
CA GLY A 89 -17.56 -7.40 11.38
C GLY A 89 -18.92 -8.05 11.14
N PRO A 90 -18.93 -9.20 10.44
CA PRO A 90 -20.15 -9.96 10.20
C PRO A 90 -20.64 -10.61 11.50
N ARG A 91 -21.84 -11.20 11.50
CA ARG A 91 -22.38 -11.86 12.70
C ARG A 91 -21.40 -12.93 13.20
N GLY A 92 -21.10 -12.92 14.49
CA GLY A 92 -20.13 -13.84 15.10
C GLY A 92 -18.67 -13.46 14.88
N TYR A 93 -18.39 -12.26 14.37
CA TYR A 93 -17.03 -11.78 14.18
C TYR A 93 -16.26 -11.71 15.50
N VAL A 94 -15.09 -12.33 15.49
CA VAL A 94 -14.03 -12.16 16.48
C VAL A 94 -12.75 -11.96 15.70
N TYR A 95 -12.00 -10.92 16.02
CA TYR A 95 -10.75 -10.65 15.33
C TYR A 95 -9.76 -11.81 15.54
N ARG A 96 -9.19 -12.27 14.43
CA ARG A 96 -8.08 -13.23 14.41
C ARG A 96 -7.11 -12.80 13.33
N PRO A 97 -5.80 -12.67 13.62
CA PRO A 97 -4.80 -12.39 12.59
C PRO A 97 -4.89 -13.41 11.45
N VAL A 98 -4.79 -12.93 10.21
CA VAL A 98 -4.80 -13.77 9.01
C VAL A 98 -3.48 -13.66 8.26
N THR A 99 -3.11 -14.72 7.59
CA THR A 99 -1.89 -14.81 6.78
C THR A 99 -2.23 -15.05 5.31
N ILE A 100 -1.24 -14.90 4.43
CA ILE A 100 -1.37 -15.26 3.01
C ILE A 100 -1.77 -16.73 2.92
N GLY A 101 -2.76 -17.04 2.06
CA GLY A 101 -3.32 -18.38 1.89
C GLY A 101 -4.53 -18.69 2.76
N TYR A 102 -4.81 -17.91 3.81
CA TYR A 102 -6.03 -18.04 4.60
C TYR A 102 -7.28 -17.95 3.73
N ARG A 103 -8.35 -18.68 4.08
CA ARG A 103 -9.62 -18.66 3.34
C ARG A 103 -10.72 -18.01 4.17
N PHE A 104 -11.18 -16.86 3.73
CA PHE A 104 -12.36 -16.20 4.28
C PHE A 104 -13.64 -16.87 3.83
N GLN A 105 -14.65 -16.84 4.70
CA GLN A 105 -16.03 -17.12 4.29
C GLN A 105 -16.62 -15.94 3.50
N PRO A 106 -17.59 -16.17 2.60
CA PRO A 106 -18.13 -15.14 1.69
C PRO A 106 -18.53 -13.81 2.33
N HIS A 107 -19.10 -13.86 3.53
CA HIS A 107 -19.57 -12.65 4.21
C HIS A 107 -18.43 -11.67 4.55
N TYR A 108 -17.20 -12.13 4.75
CA TYR A 108 -16.05 -11.27 5.08
C TYR A 108 -15.57 -10.41 3.91
N TYR A 109 -15.93 -10.76 2.68
CA TYR A 109 -15.60 -9.98 1.48
C TYR A 109 -16.83 -9.54 0.70
N SER A 110 -17.97 -9.41 1.39
CA SER A 110 -19.15 -8.73 0.86
C SER A 110 -18.87 -7.26 0.57
N ALA A 111 -19.69 -6.63 -0.28
CA ALA A 111 -19.47 -5.26 -0.78
C ALA A 111 -19.16 -4.22 0.32
N ARG A 112 -19.76 -4.34 1.50
CA ARG A 112 -19.53 -3.45 2.66
C ARG A 112 -18.07 -3.43 3.16
N TYR A 113 -17.32 -4.50 2.93
CA TYR A 113 -15.93 -4.62 3.37
C TYR A 113 -14.94 -4.35 2.25
N VAL A 114 -15.38 -4.37 1.00
CA VAL A 114 -14.52 -4.08 -0.15
C VAL A 114 -14.06 -2.63 -0.06
N ILE A 115 -12.76 -2.42 -0.22
CA ILE A 115 -12.17 -1.10 -0.36
C ILE A 115 -12.39 -0.68 -1.81
N SER A 116 -13.42 0.13 -2.03
CA SER A 116 -13.87 0.56 -3.37
C SER A 116 -12.86 1.43 -4.11
N ASP A 117 -12.10 2.24 -3.38
CA ASP A 117 -11.01 3.06 -3.90
C ASP A 117 -9.67 2.64 -3.28
N PRO A 118 -8.97 1.65 -3.87
CA PRO A 118 -7.64 1.24 -3.44
C PRO A 118 -6.61 2.36 -3.58
N TYR A 119 -6.76 3.23 -4.58
CA TYR A 119 -5.78 4.28 -4.88
C TYR A 119 -5.76 5.37 -3.81
N ARG A 120 -6.90 5.66 -3.17
CA ARG A 120 -6.96 6.48 -1.96
C ARG A 120 -6.07 5.94 -0.84
N TYR A 121 -5.80 4.65 -0.81
CA TYR A 121 -4.93 4.03 0.18
C TYR A 121 -3.58 3.61 -0.39
N ARG A 122 -3.32 4.00 -1.64
CA ARG A 122 -2.10 3.68 -2.40
C ARG A 122 -1.89 2.18 -2.53
N LEU A 123 -2.99 1.43 -2.39
CA LEU A 123 -3.05 0.01 -2.66
C LEU A 123 -2.98 -0.20 -4.17
N PRO A 124 -2.26 -1.22 -4.65
CA PRO A 124 -2.24 -1.57 -6.06
C PRO A 124 -3.65 -1.85 -6.57
N ARG A 125 -3.89 -1.52 -7.84
CA ARG A 125 -5.14 -1.89 -8.51
C ARG A 125 -5.30 -3.42 -8.45
N PRO A 126 -6.38 -3.94 -7.86
CA PRO A 126 -6.61 -5.37 -7.87
C PRO A 126 -7.00 -5.80 -9.29
N THR A 127 -6.47 -6.94 -9.74
CA THR A 127 -6.71 -7.51 -11.07
C THR A 127 -7.68 -8.69 -10.99
N GLY A 128 -8.43 -8.94 -12.09
CA GLY A 128 -9.36 -10.06 -12.18
C GLY A 128 -10.41 -10.09 -11.04
N TYR A 129 -10.48 -11.22 -10.34
CA TYR A 129 -11.41 -11.46 -9.23
C TYR A 129 -10.86 -11.07 -7.85
N ASN A 130 -9.73 -10.37 -7.81
CA ASN A 130 -9.13 -9.96 -6.55
C ASN A 130 -9.80 -8.68 -6.07
N ARG A 131 -10.02 -8.53 -4.76
CA ARG A 131 -10.54 -7.29 -4.17
C ARG A 131 -9.80 -7.02 -2.88
N TRP A 132 -9.45 -5.75 -2.67
CA TRP A 132 -9.00 -5.30 -1.36
C TRP A 132 -10.20 -5.24 -0.43
N VAL A 133 -10.05 -5.84 0.75
CA VAL A 133 -11.11 -6.00 1.73
C VAL A 133 -10.56 -5.52 3.07
N ARG A 134 -11.38 -4.79 3.83
CA ARG A 134 -11.07 -4.41 5.21
C ARG A 134 -11.48 -5.53 6.14
N TYR A 135 -10.56 -5.93 7.00
CA TYR A 135 -10.81 -6.91 8.05
C TYR A 135 -10.18 -6.42 9.35
N GLY A 136 -11.00 -6.01 10.32
CA GLY A 136 -10.50 -5.27 11.48
C GLY A 136 -9.82 -3.96 11.05
N ASN A 137 -8.58 -3.80 11.47
CA ASN A 137 -7.71 -2.70 11.04
C ASN A 137 -6.77 -3.10 9.90
N ASP A 138 -6.95 -4.28 9.31
CA ASP A 138 -6.09 -4.81 8.26
C ASP A 138 -6.70 -4.56 6.87
N ALA A 139 -5.83 -4.42 5.88
CA ALA A 139 -6.21 -4.46 4.47
C ALA A 139 -5.72 -5.78 3.87
N VAL A 140 -6.65 -6.57 3.33
CA VAL A 140 -6.36 -7.91 2.80
C VAL A 140 -6.81 -8.00 1.34
N LEU A 141 -5.94 -8.53 0.48
CA LEU A 141 -6.30 -8.81 -0.90
C LEU A 141 -6.89 -10.21 -0.97
N VAL A 142 -8.17 -10.31 -1.34
CA VAL A 142 -8.90 -11.57 -1.38
C VAL A 142 -9.32 -11.89 -2.81
N ASN A 143 -9.09 -13.11 -3.24
CA ASN A 143 -9.69 -13.64 -4.46
C ASN A 143 -11.15 -14.04 -4.17
N ILE A 144 -12.12 -13.25 -4.64
CA ILE A 144 -13.53 -13.40 -4.23
C ILE A 144 -14.21 -14.66 -4.77
N ARG A 145 -13.62 -15.32 -5.78
CA ARG A 145 -14.10 -16.62 -6.28
C ARG A 145 -13.78 -17.76 -5.30
N THR A 146 -12.65 -17.66 -4.60
CA THR A 146 -12.12 -18.77 -3.77
C THR A 146 -12.04 -18.46 -2.28
N GLY A 147 -12.24 -17.19 -1.92
CA GLY A 147 -12.05 -16.66 -0.56
C GLY A 147 -10.59 -16.60 -0.10
N ARG A 148 -9.61 -16.94 -0.96
CA ARG A 148 -8.20 -17.01 -0.58
C ARG A 148 -7.58 -15.63 -0.47
N VAL A 149 -6.84 -15.42 0.63
CA VAL A 149 -5.99 -14.25 0.87
C VAL A 149 -4.71 -14.36 0.05
N LEU A 150 -4.42 -13.34 -0.74
CA LEU A 150 -3.22 -13.23 -1.57
C LEU A 150 -2.18 -12.30 -0.95
N GLU A 151 -2.62 -11.30 -0.19
CA GLU A 151 -1.77 -10.30 0.45
C GLU A 151 -2.43 -9.76 1.72
N VAL A 152 -1.61 -9.40 2.71
CA VAL A 152 -2.07 -8.88 4.01
C VAL A 152 -1.20 -7.69 4.40
N HIS A 153 -1.85 -6.57 4.73
CA HIS A 153 -1.23 -5.44 5.41
C HIS A 153 -1.87 -5.31 6.79
N ASN A 154 -1.14 -5.73 7.83
CA ASN A 154 -1.58 -5.67 9.22
C ASN A 154 -1.52 -4.24 9.76
N GLY A 155 -2.47 -3.85 10.61
CA GLY A 155 -2.51 -2.52 11.24
C GLY A 155 -2.52 -1.39 10.20
N PHE A 156 -3.25 -1.61 9.11
CA PHE A 156 -3.30 -0.70 7.98
C PHE A 156 -4.11 0.57 8.27
N PHE A 157 -5.19 0.41 9.01
CA PHE A 157 -6.10 1.48 9.43
C PHE A 157 -5.92 1.79 10.94
N TRP A 158 -6.25 3.03 11.31
CA TRP A 158 -6.26 3.52 12.69
C TRP A 158 -7.69 3.73 13.19
#